data_AF-A0A6M1ZBS1-F1
#
_entry.id   AF-A0A6M1ZBS1-F1
#
_cell.length_a   1.000
_cell.length_b   1.000
_cell.length_c   1.000
_cell.angle_alpha   90.00
_cell.angle_beta   90.00
_cell.angle_gamma   90.00
#
_symmetry.space_group_name_H-M   'P 1'
#
loop_
_entity.id
_entity.type
_entity.pdbx_description
1 polymer ?
#
loop_
_entity_poly.entity_id
_entity_poly.type
_entity_poly.pdbx_seq_one_letter_code
_entity_poly.pdbx_strand_id
1 'polypeptide(L)'
;MNIKKITFVLTFFLIIFSSSLFAQTDPSAVDQPALVTKLAILAGLSLLPFAVMILTSFVKIIIVLSLFRSALGVQQTPPNQVLTGLALLLTIFVMFPTGVLMYNSSKEVIDRASTA
;
A
#
# COMPACT_ATOMS: atom_id res chain seq x y z
N MET A 1 -22.05 8.98 4.83
CA MET A 1 -21.44 8.05 3.83
C MET A 1 -22.53 7.07 3.42
N ASN A 2 -22.97 7.13 2.16
CA ASN A 2 -24.25 6.55 1.71
C ASN A 2 -24.27 5.02 1.86
N ILE A 3 -25.34 4.48 2.44
CA ILE A 3 -25.58 3.03 2.63
C ILE A 3 -25.33 2.22 1.34
N LYS A 4 -25.63 2.83 0.18
CA LYS A 4 -25.43 2.27 -1.16
C LYS A 4 -23.96 2.04 -1.52
N LYS A 5 -23.03 2.83 -0.98
CA LYS A 5 -21.58 2.64 -1.16
C LYS A 5 -21.05 1.47 -0.32
N ILE A 6 -21.59 1.27 0.88
CA ILE A 6 -21.23 0.15 1.77
C ILE A 6 -21.71 -1.18 1.19
N THR A 7 -22.94 -1.24 0.67
CA THR A 7 -23.45 -2.46 -0.01
C THR A 7 -22.62 -2.80 -1.24
N PHE A 8 -22.22 -1.81 -2.05
CA PHE A 8 -21.38 -2.05 -3.22
C PHE A 8 -19.99 -2.59 -2.85
N VAL A 9 -19.35 -2.03 -1.81
CA VAL A 9 -18.06 -2.51 -1.32
C VAL A 9 -18.16 -3.93 -0.74
N LEU A 10 -19.23 -4.25 -0.01
CA LEU A 10 -19.46 -5.58 0.56
C LEU A 10 -19.71 -6.63 -0.54
N THR A 11 -20.50 -6.30 -1.56
CA THR A 11 -20.73 -7.19 -2.71
C THR A 11 -19.47 -7.39 -3.52
N PHE A 12 -18.68 -6.33 -3.75
CA PHE A 12 -17.39 -6.44 -4.44
C PHE A 12 -16.39 -7.32 -3.67
N PHE A 13 -16.33 -7.14 -2.35
CA PHE A 13 -15.51 -7.96 -1.46
C PHE A 13 -15.95 -9.43 -1.46
N LEU A 14 -17.27 -9.69 -1.45
CA LEU A 14 -17.83 -11.04 -1.46
C LEU A 14 -17.58 -11.76 -2.79
N ILE A 15 -17.63 -11.07 -3.93
CA ILE A 15 -17.32 -11.64 -5.26
C ILE A 15 -15.84 -12.06 -5.36
N ILE A 16 -14.92 -11.21 -4.90
CA ILE A 16 -13.48 -11.54 -4.88
C ILE A 16 -13.22 -12.75 -3.97
N PHE A 17 -13.83 -12.78 -2.79
CA PHE A 17 -13.62 -13.85 -1.82
C PHE A 17 -14.27 -15.18 -2.25
N SER A 18 -15.43 -15.14 -2.91
CA SER A 18 -16.15 -16.33 -3.39
C SER A 18 -15.37 -17.09 -4.48
N SER A 19 -14.61 -16.38 -5.32
CA SER A 19 -13.79 -17.02 -6.37
C SER A 19 -12.67 -17.95 -5.81
N SER A 20 -12.34 -17.83 -4.52
CA SER A 20 -11.37 -18.69 -3.83
C SER A 20 -11.96 -20.00 -3.28
N LEU A 21 -13.30 -20.16 -3.27
CA LEU A 21 -13.98 -21.36 -2.76
C LEU A 21 -14.30 -22.40 -3.85
N PHE A 22 -14.34 -22.02 -5.14
CA PHE A 22 -14.74 -22.92 -6.23
C PHE A 22 -13.59 -23.43 -7.11
N ALA A 23 -12.33 -23.11 -6.80
CA ALA A 23 -11.19 -23.59 -7.56
C ALA A 23 -10.43 -24.67 -6.79
N GLN A 24 -10.90 -25.92 -6.97
CA GLN A 24 -10.08 -27.13 -7.02
C GLN A 24 -9.72 -27.81 -5.67
N THR A 25 -10.60 -28.72 -5.26
CA THR A 25 -10.23 -29.96 -4.54
C THR A 25 -9.67 -30.97 -5.54
N ASP A 26 -8.37 -30.88 -5.86
CA ASP A 26 -7.63 -31.99 -6.49
C ASP A 26 -6.50 -32.44 -5.56
N PRO A 27 -6.47 -33.71 -5.09
CA PRO A 27 -5.58 -34.16 -4.03
C PRO A 27 -4.15 -34.54 -4.49
N SER A 28 -3.72 -34.19 -5.70
CA SER A 28 -2.42 -34.63 -6.26
C SER A 28 -1.58 -33.51 -6.89
N ALA A 29 -1.58 -32.31 -6.30
CA ALA A 29 -0.76 -31.18 -6.76
C ALA A 29 0.08 -30.60 -5.62
N VAL A 30 1.01 -31.39 -5.09
CA VAL A 30 2.03 -30.92 -4.12
C VAL A 30 3.12 -30.06 -4.81
N ASP A 31 3.14 -29.99 -6.15
CA ASP A 31 4.14 -29.24 -6.93
C ASP A 31 3.60 -28.02 -7.70
N GLN A 32 2.30 -27.69 -7.55
CA GLN A 32 1.79 -26.36 -7.91
C GLN A 32 1.52 -25.63 -6.60
N PRO A 33 2.25 -24.55 -6.26
CA PRO A 33 1.98 -23.84 -5.02
C PRO A 33 0.53 -23.41 -5.07
N ALA A 34 -0.23 -23.93 -4.09
CA ALA A 34 -1.67 -23.85 -4.01
C ALA A 34 -2.12 -22.44 -4.42
N LEU A 35 -3.22 -22.34 -5.17
CA LEU A 35 -3.82 -21.06 -5.52
C LEU A 35 -3.88 -20.13 -4.29
N VAL A 36 -4.10 -20.71 -3.10
CA VAL A 36 -4.03 -20.06 -1.79
C VAL A 36 -2.69 -19.34 -1.53
N THR A 37 -1.54 -19.95 -1.80
CA THR A 37 -0.22 -19.31 -1.66
C THR A 37 -0.03 -18.17 -2.64
N LYS A 38 -0.44 -18.33 -3.90
CA LYS A 38 -0.37 -17.25 -4.91
C LYS A 38 -1.27 -16.07 -4.54
N LEU A 39 -2.48 -16.36 -4.06
CA LEU A 39 -3.42 -15.36 -3.55
C LEU A 39 -2.90 -14.69 -2.29
N ALA A 40 -2.25 -15.41 -1.37
CA ALA A 40 -1.66 -14.84 -0.17
C ALA A 40 -0.53 -13.85 -0.48
N ILE A 41 0.34 -14.18 -1.44
CA ILE A 41 1.42 -13.29 -1.90
C ILE A 41 0.83 -12.05 -2.59
N LEU A 42 -0.17 -12.22 -3.47
CA LEU A 42 -0.81 -11.10 -4.17
C LEU A 42 -1.56 -10.18 -3.20
N ALA A 43 -2.23 -10.76 -2.19
CA ALA A 43 -2.87 -10.01 -1.12
C ALA A 43 -1.84 -9.19 -0.33
N GLY A 44 -0.73 -9.80 0.07
CA GLY A 44 0.38 -9.11 0.75
C GLY A 44 0.99 -7.98 -0.09
N LEU A 45 1.19 -8.21 -1.38
CA LEU A 45 1.76 -7.21 -2.30
C LEU A 45 0.82 -6.00 -2.49
N SER A 46 -0.50 -6.20 -2.43
CA SER A 46 -1.48 -5.11 -2.49
C SER A 46 -1.51 -4.24 -1.23
N LEU A 47 -1.16 -4.81 -0.07
CA LEU A 47 -1.08 -4.10 1.20
C LEU A 47 0.25 -3.36 1.37
N LEU A 48 1.30 -3.81 0.69
CA LEU A 48 2.64 -3.21 0.71
C LEU A 48 2.66 -1.69 0.43
N PRO A 49 2.04 -1.15 -0.64
CA PRO A 49 2.06 0.30 -0.90
C PRO A 49 1.36 1.09 0.22
N PHE A 50 0.32 0.52 0.82
CA PHE A 50 -0.38 1.14 1.94
C PHE A 50 0.47 1.16 3.21
N ALA A 51 1.12 0.05 3.52
CA ALA A 51 2.04 -0.05 4.65
C ALA A 51 3.19 0.96 4.51
N VAL A 52 3.79 1.08 3.33
CA VAL A 52 4.84 2.07 3.05
C VAL A 52 4.35 3.50 3.26
N MET A 53 3.12 3.83 2.84
CA MET A 53 2.56 5.16 3.08
C MET A 53 2.38 5.48 4.58
N ILE A 54 2.02 4.50 5.41
CA ILE A 54 1.85 4.72 6.87
C ILE A 54 3.19 4.76 7.60
N LEU A 55 4.15 3.93 7.17
CA LEU A 55 5.48 3.83 7.78
C LEU A 55 6.40 5.00 7.43
N THR A 56 6.01 5.85 6.48
CA THR A 56 6.80 6.99 6.02
C THR A 56 6.28 8.33 6.56
N SER A 57 6.90 9.44 6.16
CA SER A 57 6.48 10.79 6.53
C SER A 57 5.18 11.24 5.86
N PHE A 58 4.62 10.45 4.94
CA PHE A 58 3.41 10.79 4.17
C PHE A 58 2.22 11.18 5.06
N VAL A 59 1.92 10.39 6.10
CA VAL A 59 0.78 10.65 7.02
C VAL A 59 0.92 12.00 7.72
N LYS A 60 2.13 12.38 8.15
CA LYS A 60 2.35 13.68 8.81
C LYS A 60 2.17 14.84 7.85
N ILE A 61 2.70 14.72 6.62
CA ILE A 61 2.59 15.76 5.59
C ILE A 61 1.13 15.99 5.20
N ILE A 62 0.36 14.94 4.89
CA ILE A 62 -1.04 15.08 4.47
C ILE A 62 -1.94 15.66 5.56
N ILE A 63 -1.68 15.32 6.84
CA ILE A 63 -2.42 15.88 7.97
C ILE A 63 -2.17 17.38 8.08
N VAL A 64 -0.91 17.82 8.04
CA VAL A 64 -0.56 19.25 8.12
C VAL A 64 -1.18 20.03 6.96
N LEU A 65 -1.10 19.52 5.73
CA LEU A 65 -1.74 20.14 4.57
C LEU A 65 -3.27 20.18 4.69
N SER A 66 -3.90 19.15 5.26
CA SER A 66 -5.36 19.09 5.48
C SER A 66 -5.83 20.07 6.56
N LEU A 67 -5.03 20.24 7.62
CA LEU A 67 -5.26 21.25 8.64
C LEU A 67 -5.07 22.66 8.06
N PHE A 68 -4.05 22.86 7.23
CA PHE A 68 -3.84 24.12 6.50
C PHE A 68 -5.04 24.45 5.60
N ARG A 69 -5.58 23.47 4.87
CA ARG A 69 -6.83 23.63 4.09
C ARG A 69 -8.00 24.09 4.97
N SER A 70 -8.18 23.46 6.12
CA SER A 70 -9.26 23.83 7.06
C SER A 70 -9.05 25.24 7.64
N ALA A 71 -7.79 25.65 7.83
CA ALA A 71 -7.45 26.97 8.34
C ALA A 71 -7.69 28.10 7.32
N LEU A 72 -7.64 27.82 6.02
CA LEU A 72 -7.90 28.81 4.96
C LEU A 72 -9.38 29.21 4.81
N GLY A 73 -10.31 28.54 5.51
CA GLY A 73 -11.74 28.90 5.53
C GLY A 73 -12.50 28.76 4.18
N VAL A 74 -11.81 28.35 3.12
CA VAL A 74 -12.37 28.17 1.76
C VAL A 74 -12.80 26.71 1.57
N GLN A 75 -14.08 26.50 1.20
CA GLN A 75 -14.67 25.16 1.24
C GLN A 75 -14.28 24.21 0.09
N GLN A 76 -13.60 24.70 -0.95
CA GLN A 76 -13.33 23.89 -2.15
C GLN A 76 -11.92 24.04 -2.73
N THR A 77 -11.08 24.90 -2.15
CA THR A 77 -9.71 25.11 -2.60
C THR A 77 -8.76 24.65 -1.50
N PRO A 78 -7.81 23.71 -1.71
CA PRO A 78 -7.56 22.80 -2.83
C PRO A 78 -8.25 21.41 -2.67
N PRO A 79 -8.57 20.70 -3.77
CA PRO A 79 -9.25 19.41 -3.73
C PRO A 79 -8.38 18.31 -3.10
N ASN A 80 -9.02 17.32 -2.46
CA ASN A 80 -8.31 16.24 -1.75
C ASN A 80 -7.32 15.47 -2.64
N GLN A 81 -7.58 15.35 -3.94
CA GLN A 81 -6.67 14.70 -4.89
C GLN A 81 -5.36 15.48 -5.07
N VAL A 82 -5.43 16.81 -5.16
CA VAL A 82 -4.23 17.67 -5.28
C VAL A 82 -3.44 17.64 -3.98
N LEU A 83 -4.13 17.65 -2.83
CA LEU A 83 -3.49 17.57 -1.52
C LEU A 83 -2.72 16.26 -1.33
N THR A 84 -3.32 15.14 -1.72
CA THR A 84 -2.67 13.83 -1.72
C THR A 84 -1.49 13.77 -2.70
N GLY A 85 -1.63 14.34 -3.90
CA GLY A 85 -0.55 14.38 -4.89
C GLY A 85 0.66 15.20 -4.41
N LEU A 86 0.41 16.37 -3.82
CA LEU A 86 1.45 17.22 -3.23
C LEU A 86 2.14 16.52 -2.06
N ALA A 87 1.37 15.86 -1.19
CA ALA A 87 1.92 15.10 -0.07
C ALA A 87 2.84 13.96 -0.55
N LEU A 88 2.47 13.26 -1.63
CA LEU A 88 3.26 12.16 -2.18
C LEU A 88 4.59 12.66 -2.76
N LEU A 89 4.58 13.75 -3.54
CA LEU A 89 5.82 14.37 -4.05
C LEU A 89 6.75 14.84 -2.93
N LEU A 90 6.22 15.54 -1.94
CA LEU A 90 7.01 15.99 -0.79
C LEU A 90 7.57 14.81 0.02
N THR A 91 6.82 13.71 0.12
CA THR A 91 7.29 12.49 0.79
C THR A 91 8.52 11.92 0.10
N ILE A 92 8.50 11.80 -1.23
CA ILE A 92 9.65 11.26 -2.00
C ILE A 92 10.88 12.16 -1.79
N PHE A 93 10.71 13.48 -1.82
CA PHE A 93 11.80 14.42 -1.58
C PHE A 93 12.40 14.29 -0.17
N VAL A 94 11.56 14.22 0.86
CA VAL A 94 12.00 14.09 2.26
C VAL A 94 12.62 12.72 2.55
N MET A 95 12.20 11.66 1.87
CA MET A 95 12.69 10.29 2.08
C MET A 95 13.94 9.91 1.28
N PHE A 96 14.42 10.78 0.39
CA PHE A 96 15.65 10.56 -0.37
C PHE A 96 16.85 10.07 0.49
N PRO A 97 17.21 10.72 1.62
CA PRO A 97 18.34 10.27 2.43
C PRO A 97 18.13 8.90 3.08
N THR A 98 16.92 8.60 3.53
CA THR A 98 16.59 7.29 4.12
C THR A 98 16.79 6.17 3.11
N GLY A 99 16.40 6.39 1.85
CA GLY A 99 16.63 5.43 0.77
C GLY A 99 18.12 5.18 0.50
N VAL A 100 18.94 6.24 0.50
CA VAL A 100 20.40 6.13 0.31
C VAL A 100 21.07 5.39 1.47
N LEU A 101 20.66 5.66 2.71
CA LEU A 101 21.19 4.96 3.89
C LEU A 101 20.88 3.46 3.84
N MET A 102 19.64 3.09 3.51
CA MET A 102 19.27 1.68 3.36
C MET A 102 20.04 0.99 2.24
N TYR A 103 20.26 1.67 1.11
CA TYR A 103 21.07 1.13 0.01
C TYR A 103 22.51 0.86 0.43
N ASN A 104 23.13 1.80 1.13
CA ASN A 104 24.51 1.67 1.60
C ASN A 104 24.65 0.56 2.66
N SER A 105 23.73 0.48 3.62
CA SER A 105 23.73 -0.59 4.64
C SER A 105 23.49 -1.97 4.03
N SER A 106 22.69 -2.08 2.96
CA SER A 106 22.43 -3.36 2.31
C SER A 106 23.62 -3.88 1.52
N LYS A 107 24.44 -3.00 0.91
CA LYS A 107 25.63 -3.42 0.16
C LYS A 107 26.63 -4.18 1.03
N GLU A 108 26.86 -3.69 2.25
CA GLU A 108 27.78 -4.33 3.19
C GLU A 108 27.36 -5.78 3.52
N VAL A 109 26.05 -6.04 3.62
CA VAL A 109 25.52 -7.37 3.93
C VAL A 109 25.60 -8.31 2.72
N ILE A 110 25.33 -7.80 1.52
CA ILE A 110 25.36 -8.60 0.29
C ILE A 110 26.80 -9.03 -0.05
N ASP A 111 27.76 -8.13 0.09
CA ASP A 111 29.17 -8.41 -0.25
C ASP A 111 29.80 -9.44 0.71
N ARG A 112 29.41 -9.42 1.99
CA ARG A 112 29.81 -10.44 2.97
C ARG A 112 29.18 -11.81 2.71
N ALA A 113 27.96 -11.86 2.18
CA ALA A 113 27.28 -13.11 1.81
C ALA A 113 27.82 -13.72 0.51
N SER A 114 28.47 -12.94 -0.37
CA SER A 114 29.04 -13.43 -1.63
C SER A 114 30.48 -13.96 -1.52
N THR A 115 31.16 -13.76 -0.39
CA THR A 115 32.56 -14.18 -0.17
C THR A 115 32.69 -15.41 0.75
N ALA A 116 31.55 -15.97 1.18
CA ALA A 116 31.43 -17.20 1.98
C ALA A 116 30.79 -18.30 1.12
#